data_AF-D8V096-F1
#
_entry.id   AF-D8V096-F1
#
_cell.length_a   1.000
_cell.length_b   1.000
_cell.length_c   1.000
_cell.angle_alpha   90.00
_cell.angle_beta   90.00
_cell.angle_gamma   90.00
#
_symmetry.space_group_name_H-M   'P 1'
#
loop_
_entity.id
_entity.type
_entity.pdbx_description
1 polymer ?
#
loop_
_entity_poly.entity_id
_entity_poly.type
_entity_poly.pdbx_seq_one_letter_code
_entity_poly.pdbx_strand_id
1 'polypeptide(L)'
;NAKVVISQKGRVLHQTNVAAGPFNIQELSSAVNGRLDVRVEEQDGSVQTFSVDTATIPYLTRPGQVRYKLAAGRPSDYSHNVTGPMFSTGEFSWGVSNAWSLYGGSVLSEEYEAFSVGLGRDLFVLGAISADVSQSIANIQNKERTQGKSWRVSYSKHFDEINSDITFAGYRFSESGYLSMGEYLDIRAGNSSMYHNKNLYTVTSSKS
;
A
#
# COMPACT_ATOMS: atom_id res chain seq x y z
N ASN A 1 -21.20 -6.17 22.88
CA ASN A 1 -20.35 -5.01 22.52
C ASN A 1 -18.95 -5.52 22.26
N ALA A 2 -18.29 -5.02 21.23
CA ALA A 2 -16.95 -5.43 20.86
C ALA A 2 -15.99 -4.24 20.88
N LYS A 3 -14.72 -4.49 21.17
CA LYS A 3 -13.64 -3.52 21.05
C LYS A 3 -12.91 -3.77 19.74
N VAL A 4 -12.94 -2.80 18.84
CA VAL A 4 -12.28 -2.87 17.54
C VAL A 4 -10.96 -2.09 17.62
N VAL A 5 -9.86 -2.76 17.30
CA VAL A 5 -8.51 -2.20 17.23
C VAL A 5 -8.04 -2.31 15.78
N ILE A 6 -7.79 -1.17 15.15
CA ILE A 6 -7.20 -1.09 13.80
C ILE A 6 -5.74 -0.70 13.98
N SER A 7 -4.83 -1.52 13.45
CA SER A 7 -3.40 -1.28 13.53
C SER A 7 -2.72 -1.46 12.18
N GLN A 8 -1.52 -0.92 12.03
CA GLN A 8 -0.66 -1.11 10.88
C GLN A 8 0.77 -1.26 11.35
N LYS A 9 1.40 -2.39 11.02
CA LYS A 9 2.78 -2.71 11.44
C LYS A 9 3.00 -2.50 12.95
N GLY A 10 2.04 -2.94 13.77
CA GLY A 10 2.08 -2.81 15.23
C GLY A 10 1.69 -1.43 15.78
N ARG A 11 1.53 -0.40 14.95
CA ARG A 11 1.01 0.91 15.38
C ARG A 11 -0.52 0.89 15.40
N VAL A 12 -1.13 1.11 16.55
CA VAL A 12 -2.58 1.31 16.66
C VAL A 12 -2.96 2.63 16.00
N LEU A 13 -3.78 2.57 14.95
CA LEU A 13 -4.27 3.72 14.20
C LEU A 13 -5.60 4.22 14.75
N HIS A 14 -6.46 3.30 15.19
CA HIS A 14 -7.77 3.62 15.75
C HIS A 14 -8.21 2.53 16.71
N GLN A 15 -8.89 2.92 17.79
CA GLN A 15 -9.45 2.00 18.76
C GLN A 15 -10.78 2.54 19.25
N THR A 16 -11.86 1.77 19.06
CA THR A 16 -13.20 2.18 19.48
C THR A 16 -14.04 0.98 19.93
N ASN A 17 -15.08 1.25 20.72
CA ASN A 17 -16.06 0.24 21.11
C ASN A 17 -17.27 0.34 20.18
N VAL A 18 -17.72 -0.79 19.65
CA VAL A 18 -18.88 -0.89 18.76
C VAL A 18 -20.00 -1.69 19.42
N ALA A 19 -21.25 -1.30 19.11
CA ALA A 19 -22.42 -2.09 19.49
C ALA A 19 -22.43 -3.44 18.76
N ALA A 20 -23.19 -4.40 19.27
CA ALA A 20 -23.34 -5.69 18.59
C ALA A 20 -24.06 -5.50 17.24
N GLY A 21 -23.48 -6.07 16.18
CA GLY A 21 -24.02 -6.01 14.82
C GLY A 21 -23.00 -5.47 13.80
N PRO A 22 -23.42 -5.28 12.54
CA PRO A 22 -22.59 -4.66 11.51
C PRO A 22 -22.16 -3.25 11.93
N PHE A 23 -20.89 -2.93 11.77
CA PHE A 23 -20.33 -1.61 12.09
C PHE A 23 -19.56 -1.04 10.90
N ASN A 24 -19.47 0.28 10.85
CA ASN A 24 -18.68 1.02 9.88
C ASN A 24 -17.80 2.04 10.61
N ILE A 25 -16.49 2.02 10.35
CA ILE A 25 -15.51 2.93 10.97
C ILE A 25 -15.01 3.88 9.89
N GLN A 26 -15.46 5.13 9.93
CA GLN A 26 -15.13 6.16 8.93
C GLN A 26 -14.06 7.15 9.40
N GLU A 27 -13.68 7.11 10.68
CA GLU A 27 -12.78 8.09 11.32
C GLU A 27 -11.29 7.78 11.12
N LEU A 28 -10.93 7.12 10.01
CA LEU A 28 -9.53 6.89 9.65
C LEU A 28 -8.97 8.12 8.89
N SER A 29 -7.74 8.50 9.21
CA SER A 29 -7.05 9.58 8.49
C SER A 29 -6.91 9.24 7.00
N SER A 30 -7.12 10.22 6.12
CA SER A 30 -6.92 10.08 4.67
C SER A 30 -5.47 9.79 4.26
N ALA A 31 -4.52 9.92 5.19
CA ALA A 31 -3.11 9.57 4.98
C ALA A 31 -2.82 8.07 5.17
N VAL A 32 -3.78 7.30 5.70
CA VAL A 32 -3.63 5.86 5.90
C VAL A 32 -3.63 5.15 4.55
N ASN A 33 -2.57 4.40 4.27
CA ASN A 33 -2.37 3.65 3.03
C ASN A 33 -1.76 2.28 3.32
N GLY A 34 -2.03 1.29 2.48
CA GLY A 34 -1.52 -0.07 2.58
C GLY A 34 -2.48 -1.03 3.29
N ARG A 35 -1.92 -2.15 3.78
CA ARG A 35 -2.68 -3.16 4.54
C ARG A 35 -2.88 -2.72 5.99
N LEU A 36 -4.06 -2.94 6.51
CA LEU A 36 -4.48 -2.71 7.88
C LEU A 36 -4.80 -4.04 8.56
N ASP A 37 -4.42 -4.18 9.81
CA ASP A 37 -4.73 -5.33 10.64
C ASP A 37 -5.82 -4.94 11.64
N VAL A 38 -6.98 -5.58 11.50
CA VAL A 38 -8.16 -5.35 12.31
C VAL A 38 -8.31 -6.48 13.31
N ARG A 39 -8.46 -6.12 14.57
CA ARG A 39 -8.70 -7.03 15.68
C ARG A 39 -9.99 -6.64 16.39
N VAL A 40 -10.94 -7.55 16.43
CA VAL A 40 -12.23 -7.40 17.11
C VAL A 40 -12.21 -8.28 18.35
N GLU A 41 -12.18 -7.66 19.53
CA GLU A 41 -12.27 -8.34 20.82
C GLU A 41 -13.73 -8.29 21.30
N GLU A 42 -14.37 -9.44 21.36
CA GLU A 42 -15.74 -9.56 21.86
C GLU A 42 -15.78 -9.64 23.39
N GLN A 43 -16.96 -9.37 23.97
CA GLN A 43 -17.16 -9.42 25.43
C GLN A 43 -17.00 -10.82 26.03
N ASP A 44 -17.16 -11.87 25.22
CA ASP A 44 -16.93 -13.26 25.62
C ASP A 44 -15.45 -13.66 25.63
N GLY A 45 -14.55 -12.73 25.28
CA GLY A 45 -13.12 -12.94 25.18
C GLY A 45 -12.67 -13.54 23.84
N SER A 46 -13.60 -13.81 22.92
CA SER A 46 -13.24 -14.23 21.57
C SER A 46 -12.59 -13.08 20.80
N VAL A 47 -11.58 -13.40 19.99
CA VAL A 47 -10.83 -12.42 19.22
C VAL A 47 -10.85 -12.82 17.76
N GLN A 48 -11.44 -11.97 16.92
CA GLN A 48 -11.39 -12.11 15.47
C GLN A 48 -10.33 -11.20 14.90
N THR A 49 -9.49 -11.73 14.01
CA THR A 49 -8.47 -10.96 13.32
C THR A 49 -8.63 -11.12 11.82
N PHE A 50 -8.58 -10.01 11.10
CA PHE A 50 -8.61 -9.98 9.64
C PHE A 50 -7.82 -8.77 9.15
N SER A 51 -7.40 -8.79 7.89
CA SER A 51 -6.71 -7.65 7.30
C SER A 51 -7.54 -7.03 6.19
N VAL A 52 -7.41 -5.71 6.04
CA VAL A 52 -8.11 -4.91 5.03
C VAL A 52 -7.06 -4.09 4.27
N ASP A 53 -7.09 -4.14 2.93
CA ASP A 53 -6.25 -3.29 2.10
C ASP A 53 -6.95 -1.98 1.78
N THR A 54 -6.26 -0.85 1.97
CA THR A 54 -6.76 0.45 1.52
C THR A 54 -6.73 0.54 -0.01
N ALA A 55 -7.74 1.17 -0.60
CA ALA A 55 -7.75 1.48 -2.03
C ALA A 55 -6.54 2.35 -2.42
N THR A 56 -5.79 1.95 -3.45
CA THR A 56 -4.71 2.77 -4.00
C THR A 56 -5.23 3.56 -5.19
N ILE A 57 -5.49 4.85 -5.01
CA ILE A 57 -5.99 5.70 -6.10
C ILE A 57 -4.89 5.88 -7.15
N PRO A 58 -5.21 5.79 -8.47
CA PRO A 58 -4.27 6.07 -9.55
C PRO A 58 -3.54 7.41 -9.34
N TYR A 59 -2.21 7.40 -9.52
CA TYR A 59 -1.37 8.61 -9.47
C TYR A 59 -1.59 9.46 -10.73
N LEU A 60 -2.70 10.18 -10.77
CA LEU A 60 -3.00 11.17 -11.80
C LEU A 60 -2.48 12.55 -11.37
N THR A 61 -1.71 13.18 -12.25
CA THR A 61 -1.18 14.53 -12.08
C THR A 61 -1.73 15.41 -13.21
N ARG A 62 -2.12 16.64 -12.86
CA ARG A 62 -2.69 17.56 -13.84
C ARG A 62 -1.66 17.87 -14.96
N PRO A 63 -2.13 18.14 -16.19
CA PRO A 63 -1.26 18.41 -17.33
C PRO A 63 -0.28 19.54 -17.03
N GLY A 64 0.99 19.33 -17.37
CA GLY A 64 2.07 20.30 -17.12
C GLY A 64 2.53 20.40 -15.67
N GLN A 65 1.89 19.70 -14.73
CA GLN A 65 2.35 19.63 -13.34
C GLN A 65 3.29 18.45 -13.12
N VAL A 66 4.25 18.66 -12.23
CA VAL A 66 5.15 17.62 -11.72
C VAL A 66 5.02 17.58 -10.21
N ARG A 67 4.75 16.40 -9.67
CA ARG A 67 4.79 16.12 -8.23
C ARG A 67 6.02 15.26 -7.98
N TYR A 68 6.78 15.58 -6.95
CA TYR A 68 7.94 14.79 -6.55
C TYR A 68 8.01 14.69 -5.04
N LYS A 69 8.56 13.58 -4.54
CA LYS A 69 8.97 13.44 -3.14
C LYS A 69 10.33 12.80 -3.10
N LEU A 70 11.19 13.34 -2.23
CA LEU A 70 12.52 12.82 -1.96
C LEU A 70 12.62 12.63 -0.45
N ALA A 71 13.17 11.51 -0.02
CA ALA A 71 13.47 11.26 1.38
C ALA A 71 14.81 10.54 1.51
N ALA A 72 15.50 10.75 2.62
CA ALA A 72 16.69 10.00 2.98
C ALA A 72 16.75 9.86 4.49
N GLY A 73 17.22 8.71 4.97
CA GLY A 73 17.26 8.43 6.39
C GLY A 73 17.61 6.99 6.69
N ARG A 74 17.31 6.56 7.91
CA ARG A 74 17.45 5.17 8.32
C ARG A 74 16.08 4.63 8.74
N PRO A 75 15.77 3.36 8.48
CA PRO A 75 14.53 2.77 8.94
C PRO A 75 14.52 2.72 10.47
N SER A 76 13.33 2.89 11.04
CA SER A 76 13.11 2.76 12.48
C SER A 76 11.90 1.90 12.76
N ASP A 77 11.93 1.15 13.85
CA ASP A 77 10.75 0.50 14.38
C ASP A 77 9.82 1.50 15.11
N TYR A 78 8.70 1.01 15.63
CA TYR A 78 7.75 1.81 16.40
C TYR A 78 8.34 2.36 17.71
N SER A 79 9.33 1.68 18.27
CA SER A 79 10.07 2.07 19.47
C SER A 79 11.22 3.03 19.15
N HIS A 80 11.30 3.56 17.92
CA HIS A 80 12.34 4.44 17.41
C HIS A 80 13.76 3.83 17.42
N ASN A 81 13.87 2.51 17.48
CA ASN A 81 15.14 1.85 17.29
C ASN A 81 15.49 1.88 15.81
N VAL A 82 16.64 2.49 15.50
CA VAL A 82 17.15 2.54 14.14
C VAL A 82 17.61 1.15 13.72
N THR A 83 16.96 0.58 12.72
CA THR A 83 17.23 -0.77 12.22
C THR A 83 17.55 -0.73 10.74
N GLY A 84 18.74 -1.22 10.39
CA GLY A 84 19.16 -1.34 8.99
C GLY A 84 19.94 -0.16 8.40
N PRO A 85 20.32 -0.28 7.12
CA PRO A 85 21.20 0.63 6.42
C PRO A 85 20.51 1.95 6.09
N MET A 86 21.30 2.98 5.77
CA MET A 86 20.76 4.23 5.26
C MET A 86 20.09 3.98 3.90
N PHE A 87 18.92 4.56 3.71
CA PHE A 87 18.19 4.51 2.45
C PHE A 87 17.88 5.92 1.94
N SER A 88 17.66 6.00 0.64
CA SER A 88 17.09 7.16 -0.03
C SER A 88 15.94 6.72 -0.90
N THR A 89 14.89 7.53 -0.98
CA THR A 89 13.76 7.31 -1.88
C THR A 89 13.53 8.54 -2.73
N GLY A 90 13.11 8.28 -3.97
CA GLY A 90 12.60 9.31 -4.84
C GLY A 90 11.35 8.79 -5.54
N GLU A 91 10.32 9.61 -5.61
CA GLU A 91 9.16 9.36 -6.45
C GLU A 91 8.80 10.63 -7.20
N PHE A 92 8.32 10.47 -8.43
CA PHE A 92 7.82 11.56 -9.24
C PHE A 92 6.59 11.13 -10.02
N SER A 93 5.74 12.10 -10.34
CA SER A 93 4.60 11.96 -11.22
C SER A 93 4.48 13.20 -12.09
N TRP A 94 4.30 13.00 -13.39
CA TRP A 94 4.22 14.03 -14.40
C TRP A 94 2.93 13.88 -15.20
N GLY A 95 2.12 14.94 -15.24
CA GLY A 95 0.96 15.02 -16.13
C GLY A 95 1.41 15.35 -17.55
N VAL A 96 1.60 14.33 -18.37
CA VAL A 96 2.06 14.46 -19.77
C VAL A 96 1.00 15.13 -20.63
N SER A 97 -0.29 14.83 -20.40
CA SER A 97 -1.42 15.41 -21.13
C SER A 97 -2.69 15.38 -20.29
N ASN A 98 -3.80 15.94 -20.81
CA ASN A 98 -5.13 15.95 -20.17
C ASN A 98 -5.62 14.58 -19.70
N ALA A 99 -5.16 13.50 -20.34
CA ALA A 99 -5.59 12.15 -20.00
C ALA A 99 -4.45 11.26 -19.48
N TRP A 100 -3.17 11.65 -19.61
CA TRP A 100 -2.06 10.75 -19.32
C TRP A 100 -1.13 11.31 -18.25
N SER A 101 -0.83 10.46 -17.27
CA SER A 101 0.18 10.72 -16.24
C SER A 101 1.23 9.61 -16.28
N LEU A 102 2.50 10.00 -16.22
CA LEU A 102 3.60 9.07 -16.03
C LEU A 102 4.08 9.20 -14.58
N TYR A 103 4.38 8.10 -13.92
CA TYR A 103 4.98 8.13 -12.59
C TYR A 103 6.09 7.09 -12.47
N GLY A 104 7.00 7.34 -11.56
CA GLY A 104 8.08 6.44 -11.27
C GLY A 104 8.69 6.72 -9.92
N GLY A 105 9.48 5.78 -9.43
CA GLY A 105 10.18 5.96 -8.18
C GLY A 105 11.28 4.96 -7.99
N SER A 106 12.11 5.21 -7.00
CA SER A 106 13.19 4.35 -6.58
C SER A 106 13.35 4.36 -5.08
N VAL A 107 13.84 3.24 -4.56
CA VAL A 107 14.32 3.08 -3.19
C VAL A 107 15.72 2.51 -3.29
N LEU A 108 16.71 3.23 -2.79
CA LEU A 108 18.12 2.86 -2.87
C LEU A 108 18.70 2.76 -1.46
N SER A 109 19.35 1.65 -1.19
CA SER A 109 20.00 1.31 0.07
C SER A 109 21.19 0.39 -0.23
N GLU A 110 22.15 0.29 0.68
CA GLU A 110 23.39 -0.49 0.48
C GLU A 110 23.17 -1.94 0.05
N GLU A 111 22.11 -2.57 0.56
CA GLU A 111 21.77 -3.98 0.32
C GLU A 111 20.38 -4.16 -0.32
N TYR A 112 19.70 -3.07 -0.71
CA TYR A 112 18.36 -3.13 -1.28
C TYR A 112 18.14 -2.02 -2.30
N GLU A 113 17.68 -2.41 -3.49
CA GLU A 113 17.35 -1.51 -4.58
C GLU A 113 15.97 -1.87 -5.14
N ALA A 114 15.12 -0.87 -5.32
CA ALA A 114 13.86 -1.03 -6.03
C ALA A 114 13.64 0.13 -6.99
N PHE A 115 13.08 -0.20 -8.16
CA PHE A 115 12.73 0.75 -9.20
C PHE A 115 11.33 0.47 -9.70
N SER A 116 10.53 1.52 -9.84
CA SER A 116 9.14 1.45 -10.26
C SER A 116 8.87 2.44 -11.37
N VAL A 117 8.08 2.02 -12.35
CA VAL A 117 7.57 2.88 -13.42
C VAL A 117 6.13 2.50 -13.72
N GLY A 118 5.31 3.51 -13.97
CA GLY A 118 3.91 3.32 -14.24
C GLY A 118 3.29 4.46 -15.03
N LEU A 119 2.12 4.18 -15.57
CA LEU A 119 1.30 5.10 -16.33
C LEU A 119 -0.13 5.06 -15.83
N GLY A 120 -0.71 6.25 -15.71
CA GLY A 120 -2.12 6.46 -15.40
C GLY A 120 -2.82 7.11 -16.57
N ARG A 121 -4.05 6.67 -16.84
CA ARG A 121 -4.95 7.27 -17.80
C ARG A 121 -6.27 7.66 -17.14
N ASP A 122 -6.64 8.92 -17.31
CA ASP A 122 -7.99 9.41 -17.03
C ASP A 122 -8.91 9.04 -18.20
N LEU A 123 -10.00 8.33 -17.89
CA LEU A 123 -11.04 7.91 -18.83
C LEU A 123 -12.30 8.78 -18.68
N PHE A 124 -12.20 9.93 -17.98
CA PHE A 124 -13.27 10.88 -17.74
C PHE A 124 -14.46 10.22 -17.02
N VAL A 125 -15.63 10.17 -17.66
CA VAL A 125 -16.87 9.58 -17.12
C VAL A 125 -16.72 8.08 -16.80
N LEU A 126 -15.74 7.42 -17.40
CA LEU A 126 -15.44 6.01 -17.13
C LEU A 126 -14.48 5.82 -15.94
N GLY A 127 -14.02 6.88 -15.28
CA GLY A 127 -13.09 6.81 -14.16
C GLY A 127 -11.62 6.85 -14.58
N ALA A 128 -10.74 6.25 -13.79
CA ALA A 128 -9.29 6.28 -13.97
C ALA A 128 -8.70 4.87 -13.93
N ILE A 129 -7.70 4.61 -14.78
CA ILE A 129 -6.93 3.37 -14.78
C ILE A 129 -5.44 3.66 -14.65
N SER A 130 -4.70 2.83 -13.93
CA SER A 130 -3.23 2.87 -13.90
C SER A 130 -2.63 1.48 -13.91
N ALA A 131 -1.44 1.39 -14.45
CA ALA A 131 -0.61 0.20 -14.40
C ALA A 131 0.83 0.56 -14.09
N ASP A 132 1.48 -0.24 -13.24
CA ASP A 132 2.89 -0.11 -12.93
C ASP A 132 3.60 -1.45 -12.80
N VAL A 133 4.91 -1.38 -13.02
CA VAL A 133 5.85 -2.46 -12.76
C VAL A 133 6.91 -1.97 -11.80
N SER A 134 7.22 -2.79 -10.80
CA SER A 134 8.24 -2.55 -9.80
C SER A 134 9.21 -3.70 -9.79
N GLN A 135 10.51 -3.45 -9.91
CA GLN A 135 11.56 -4.45 -9.79
C GLN A 135 12.33 -4.21 -8.50
N SER A 136 12.54 -5.26 -7.71
CA SER A 136 13.33 -5.22 -6.48
C SER A 136 14.52 -6.16 -6.57
N ILE A 137 15.64 -5.76 -5.99
CA ILE A 137 16.83 -6.55 -5.80
C ILE A 137 17.25 -6.39 -4.34
N ALA A 138 17.33 -7.50 -3.61
CA ALA A 138 17.70 -7.52 -2.20
C ALA A 138 18.89 -8.47 -1.99
N ASN A 139 19.91 -7.98 -1.29
CA ASN A 139 21.00 -8.80 -0.77
C ASN A 139 20.74 -9.04 0.71
N ILE A 140 20.45 -10.28 1.09
CA ILE A 140 20.16 -10.64 2.47
C ILE A 140 21.37 -11.40 2.99
N GLN A 141 21.96 -10.94 4.11
CA GLN A 141 23.12 -11.60 4.71
C GLN A 141 22.84 -13.10 4.94
N ASN A 142 23.78 -13.94 4.54
CA ASN A 142 23.69 -15.41 4.60
C ASN A 142 22.57 -16.04 3.74
N LYS A 143 22.06 -15.34 2.72
CA LYS A 143 21.14 -15.89 1.70
C LYS A 143 21.58 -15.48 0.30
N GLU A 144 21.03 -16.16 -0.71
CA GLU A 144 21.22 -15.77 -2.10
C GLU A 144 20.55 -14.43 -2.41
N ARG A 145 21.16 -13.69 -3.34
CA ARG A 145 20.63 -12.44 -3.89
C ARG A 145 19.21 -12.71 -4.44
N THR A 146 18.23 -12.05 -3.85
CA THR A 146 16.83 -12.23 -4.19
C THR A 146 16.39 -11.11 -5.14
N GLN A 147 15.75 -11.47 -6.24
CA GLN A 147 15.26 -10.51 -7.23
C GLN A 147 13.89 -10.91 -7.74
N GLY A 148 13.07 -9.92 -8.06
CA GLY A 148 11.77 -10.18 -8.69
C GLY A 148 11.03 -8.91 -9.06
N LYS A 149 9.94 -9.10 -9.77
CA LYS A 149 9.06 -8.03 -10.26
C LYS A 149 7.66 -8.14 -9.65
N SER A 150 7.04 -6.98 -9.48
CA SER A 150 5.63 -6.84 -9.13
C SER A 150 4.93 -6.00 -10.20
N TRP A 151 3.77 -6.47 -10.62
CA TRP A 151 2.90 -5.82 -11.58
C TRP A 151 1.62 -5.42 -10.88
N ARG A 152 1.19 -4.18 -11.05
CA ARG A 152 -0.04 -3.67 -10.48
C ARG A 152 -0.91 -3.05 -11.55
N VAL A 153 -2.19 -3.37 -11.52
CA VAL A 153 -3.24 -2.70 -12.27
C VAL A 153 -4.28 -2.18 -11.29
N SER A 154 -4.76 -0.97 -11.50
CA SER A 154 -5.69 -0.30 -10.61
C SER A 154 -6.70 0.50 -11.41
N TYR A 155 -7.97 0.36 -11.06
CA TYR A 155 -9.08 1.08 -11.67
C TYR A 155 -9.94 1.69 -10.57
N SER A 156 -10.39 2.93 -10.77
CA SER A 156 -11.25 3.64 -9.84
C SER A 156 -12.30 4.42 -10.61
N LYS A 157 -13.56 4.35 -10.19
CA LYS A 157 -14.66 5.12 -10.80
C LYS A 157 -15.56 5.73 -9.74
N HIS A 158 -15.69 7.05 -9.80
CA HIS A 158 -16.66 7.80 -9.02
C HIS A 158 -17.96 7.93 -9.83
N PHE A 159 -19.12 7.73 -9.22
CA PHE A 159 -20.42 7.95 -9.86
C PHE A 159 -21.19 9.06 -9.15
N ASP A 160 -21.19 10.25 -9.75
CA ASP A 160 -21.87 11.44 -9.22
C ASP A 160 -23.42 11.26 -9.17
N GLU A 161 -24.02 10.60 -10.17
CA GLU A 161 -25.49 10.52 -10.32
C GLU A 161 -26.20 9.62 -9.28
N ILE A 162 -25.49 8.65 -8.69
CA ILE A 162 -26.08 7.64 -7.80
C ILE A 162 -25.57 7.77 -6.35
N ASN A 163 -24.83 8.84 -6.00
CA ASN A 163 -24.14 9.00 -4.71
C ASN A 163 -23.44 7.69 -4.27
N SER A 164 -22.95 6.91 -5.24
CA SER A 164 -22.37 5.59 -5.00
C SER A 164 -20.97 5.57 -5.54
N ASP A 165 -20.02 5.18 -4.71
CA ASP A 165 -18.64 5.00 -5.09
C ASP A 165 -18.42 3.53 -5.41
N ILE A 166 -18.31 3.17 -6.69
CA ILE A 166 -17.65 1.90 -7.04
C ILE A 166 -16.15 2.18 -7.01
N THR A 167 -15.63 2.23 -5.79
CA THR A 167 -14.46 3.03 -5.43
C THR A 167 -13.16 2.50 -6.03
N PHE A 168 -12.98 1.18 -6.13
CA PHE A 168 -11.68 0.62 -6.55
C PHE A 168 -11.72 -0.86 -6.94
N ALA A 169 -11.02 -1.21 -8.02
CA ALA A 169 -10.62 -2.57 -8.35
C ALA A 169 -9.11 -2.60 -8.63
N GLY A 170 -8.37 -3.39 -7.84
CA GLY A 170 -6.93 -3.53 -7.94
C GLY A 170 -6.52 -4.99 -8.10
N TYR A 171 -5.55 -5.22 -8.98
CA TYR A 171 -4.86 -6.50 -9.10
C TYR A 171 -3.36 -6.28 -8.99
N ARG A 172 -2.71 -7.07 -8.13
CA ARG A 172 -1.25 -7.11 -8.02
C ARG A 172 -0.75 -8.54 -8.13
N PHE A 173 0.20 -8.73 -9.02
CA PHE A 173 0.97 -9.97 -9.15
C PHE A 173 2.42 -9.71 -8.74
N SER A 174 2.98 -10.56 -7.90
CA SER A 174 4.39 -10.47 -7.48
C SER A 174 5.08 -11.80 -7.72
N GLU A 175 6.26 -11.73 -8.33
CA GLU A 175 7.16 -12.88 -8.43
C GLU A 175 7.69 -13.27 -7.05
N SER A 176 8.03 -14.55 -6.86
CA SER A 176 8.48 -15.09 -5.56
C SER A 176 9.71 -14.39 -4.98
N GLY A 177 10.55 -13.80 -5.84
CA GLY A 177 11.73 -13.03 -5.42
C GLY A 177 11.49 -11.53 -5.32
N TYR A 178 10.27 -11.03 -5.54
CA TYR A 178 9.96 -9.64 -5.28
C TYR A 178 9.81 -9.39 -3.78
N LEU A 179 10.50 -8.36 -3.28
CA LEU A 179 10.41 -7.91 -1.90
C LEU A 179 10.19 -6.40 -1.87
N SER A 180 9.17 -5.96 -1.16
CA SER A 180 9.06 -4.56 -0.73
C SER A 180 10.13 -4.24 0.32
N MET A 181 10.47 -2.95 0.47
CA MET A 181 11.42 -2.50 1.49
C MET A 181 11.00 -2.96 2.90
N GLY A 182 9.68 -3.01 3.18
CA GLY A 182 9.16 -3.54 4.45
C GLY A 182 9.50 -5.01 4.64
N GLU A 183 9.20 -5.85 3.66
CA GLU A 183 9.50 -7.28 3.71
C GLU A 183 11.01 -7.54 3.80
N TYR A 184 11.83 -6.76 3.08
CA TYR A 184 13.29 -6.82 3.20
C TYR A 184 13.77 -6.54 4.63
N LEU A 185 13.26 -5.48 5.26
CA LEU A 185 13.61 -5.12 6.64
C LEU A 185 13.14 -6.17 7.65
N ASP A 186 11.94 -6.73 7.47
CA ASP A 186 11.42 -7.79 8.33
C ASP A 186 12.29 -9.05 8.24
N ILE A 187 12.68 -9.45 7.02
CA ILE A 187 13.59 -10.59 6.79
C ILE A 187 14.96 -10.33 7.42
N ARG A 188 15.51 -9.12 7.25
CA ARG A 188 16.80 -8.72 7.83
C ARG A 188 16.77 -8.74 9.36
N ALA A 189 15.64 -8.34 9.96
CA ALA A 189 15.42 -8.37 11.40
C ALA A 189 15.19 -9.79 11.96
N GLY A 190 15.15 -10.82 11.11
CA GLY A 190 14.89 -12.20 11.51
C GLY A 190 13.41 -12.51 11.76
N ASN A 191 12.50 -11.59 11.40
CA ASN A 191 11.06 -11.82 11.49
C ASN A 191 10.61 -12.60 10.23
N SER A 192 10.43 -13.91 10.40
CA SER A 192 10.17 -14.86 9.31
C SER A 192 8.68 -15.04 8.95
N SER A 193 7.79 -14.19 9.47
CA SER A 193 6.35 -14.24 9.20
C SER A 193 6.02 -13.75 7.79
N MET A 194 6.41 -14.53 6.76
CA MET A 194 6.21 -14.17 5.36
C MET A 194 4.80 -14.53 4.88
N TYR A 195 3.93 -13.54 4.76
CA TYR A 195 2.82 -13.61 3.81
C TYR A 195 3.30 -13.07 2.46
N HIS A 196 4.00 -13.91 1.69
CA HIS A 196 4.33 -13.58 0.30
C HIS A 196 3.10 -13.77 -0.58
N ASN A 197 2.38 -12.68 -0.86
CA ASN A 197 1.20 -12.73 -1.71
C ASN A 197 1.60 -12.68 -3.19
N LYS A 198 1.60 -13.85 -3.84
CA LYS A 198 1.78 -13.98 -5.30
C LYS A 198 0.73 -13.20 -6.08
N ASN A 199 -0.52 -13.24 -5.62
CA ASN A 199 -1.65 -12.54 -6.21
C ASN A 199 -2.43 -11.82 -5.11
N LEU A 200 -2.76 -10.56 -5.35
CA LEU A 200 -3.66 -9.77 -4.51
C LEU A 200 -4.76 -9.18 -5.38
N TYR A 201 -6.01 -9.42 -4.99
CA TYR A 201 -7.19 -8.83 -5.60
C TYR A 201 -7.90 -8.00 -4.53
N THR A 202 -8.17 -6.75 -4.84
CA THR A 202 -8.88 -5.84 -3.95
C THR A 202 -10.04 -5.23 -4.71
N VAL A 203 -11.24 -5.40 -4.18
CA VAL A 203 -12.44 -4.76 -4.71
C VAL A 203 -13.10 -4.02 -3.55
N THR A 204 -13.32 -2.74 -3.72
CA THR A 204 -14.00 -1.89 -2.74
C THR A 204 -15.17 -1.20 -3.44
N SER A 205 -16.35 -1.34 -2.84
CA SER A 205 -17.57 -0.68 -3.27
C SER A 205 -18.24 -0.12 -2.02
N SER A 206 -18.56 1.17 -2.04
CA SER A 206 -19.26 1.84 -0.95
C SER A 206 -20.43 2.63 -1.52
N LYS A 207 -21.62 2.34 -1.00
CA LYS A 207 -22.83 3.11 -1.29
C LYS A 207 -23.18 3.89 -0.03
N SER A 208 -23.25 5.21 -0.14
CA SER A 208 -23.74 6.08 0.92
C SER A 208 -25.26 6.16 0.90
#